data_AF-A0A382FQZ0-F1
#
_entry.id   AF-A0A382FQZ0-F1
#
_cell.length_a   1.000
_cell.length_b   1.000
_cell.length_c   1.000
_cell.angle_alpha   90.00
_cell.angle_beta   90.00
_cell.angle_gamma   90.00
#
_symmetry.space_group_name_H-M   'P 1'
#
loop_
_entity.id
_entity.type
_entity.pdbx_description
1 polymer ?
#
loop_
_entity_poly.entity_id
_entity_poly.type
_entity_poly.pdbx_seq_one_letter_code
_entity_poly.pdbx_strand_id
1 'polypeptide(L)'
;MPRLFITYITFLTKNLSCVNVTLGLLIALFFSSCTQSEPAPDLFSLPTIYKVGKKPDELRARDMNLDGFPDILVSNAGSDTLSYFEAIGDGTFKTPFTMNTGREPLAFEIGDFNGD
;
A
#
# COMPACT_ATOMS: atom_id res chain seq x y z
N MET A 1 -10.68 1.93 33.01
CA MET A 1 -10.10 1.42 31.74
C MET A 1 -9.36 2.56 31.05
N PRO A 2 -8.02 2.64 31.20
CA PRO A 2 -7.22 3.85 31.00
C PRO A 2 -6.47 3.83 29.66
N ARG A 3 -7.19 3.95 28.53
CA ARG A 3 -6.54 4.01 27.19
C ARG A 3 -6.80 5.27 26.38
N LEU A 4 -7.67 6.17 26.85
CA LEU A 4 -7.97 7.43 26.14
C LEU A 4 -7.10 8.61 26.57
N PHE A 5 -6.50 8.57 27.77
CA PHE A 5 -5.64 9.66 28.25
C PHE A 5 -4.18 9.57 27.81
N ILE A 6 -3.69 8.37 27.47
CA ILE A 6 -2.28 8.18 27.06
C ILE A 6 -2.07 8.67 25.61
N THR A 7 -3.02 8.40 24.70
CA THR A 7 -2.91 8.83 23.29
C THR A 7 -2.94 10.36 23.12
N TYR A 8 -3.68 11.08 23.95
CA TYR A 8 -3.76 12.55 23.88
C TYR A 8 -2.44 13.22 24.33
N ILE A 9 -1.76 12.65 25.33
CA ILE A 9 -0.48 13.17 25.82
C ILE A 9 0.66 12.83 24.84
N THR A 10 0.66 11.66 24.20
CA THR A 10 1.67 11.35 23.17
C THR A 10 1.51 12.21 21.91
N PHE A 11 0.28 12.62 21.57
CA PHE A 11 0.00 13.54 20.46
C PHE A 11 0.50 14.97 20.77
N LEU A 12 0.32 15.44 22.00
CA LEU A 12 0.84 16.73 22.43
C LEU A 12 2.38 16.76 22.48
N THR A 13 3.06 15.67 22.84
CA THR A 13 4.54 15.62 22.84
C THR A 13 5.18 15.54 21.46
N LYS A 14 4.46 15.17 20.40
CA LYS A 14 4.99 15.16 19.02
C LYS A 14 4.98 16.55 18.34
N ASN A 15 4.35 17.56 18.95
CA ASN A 15 4.26 18.92 18.40
C ASN A 15 5.18 19.94 19.09
N LEU A 16 6.00 19.54 20.06
CA LEU A 16 6.98 20.45 20.69
C LEU A 16 8.29 20.61 19.90
N SER A 17 8.47 19.93 18.77
CA SER A 17 9.72 19.99 17.99
C SER A 17 9.89 21.26 17.13
N CYS A 18 8.93 22.19 17.11
CA CYS A 18 9.00 23.43 16.34
C CYS A 18 9.07 24.72 17.17
N VAL A 19 9.20 24.65 18.50
CA VAL A 19 9.29 25.84 19.35
C VAL A 19 10.73 26.12 19.78
N ASN A 20 11.20 27.30 19.39
CA ASN A 20 12.54 27.87 19.54
C ASN A 20 13.16 27.80 20.95
N VAL A 21 14.47 27.51 21.00
CA VAL A 21 15.37 28.09 22.00
C VAL A 21 16.34 29.01 21.27
N THR A 22 15.98 30.29 21.17
CA THR A 22 16.88 31.36 20.72
C THR A 22 17.71 31.86 21.90
N LEU A 23 19.03 31.65 21.87
CA LEU A 23 19.97 32.57 22.50
C LEU A 23 21.27 32.59 21.69
N GLY A 24 21.40 33.55 20.77
CA GLY A 24 22.64 33.72 20.02
C GLY A 24 22.45 34.57 18.77
N LEU A 25 23.10 35.72 18.76
CA LEU A 25 23.19 36.68 17.67
C LEU A 25 23.72 36.02 16.37
N LEU A 26 23.24 36.50 15.22
CA LEU A 26 23.65 36.25 13.82
C LEU A 26 23.04 35.06 13.03
N ILE A 27 22.66 35.41 11.79
CA ILE A 27 22.19 34.60 10.64
C ILE A 27 20.68 34.29 10.67
N ALA A 28 19.90 35.29 10.25
CA ALA A 28 18.60 35.05 9.63
C ALA A 28 18.78 34.26 8.31
N LEU A 29 17.78 33.44 7.98
CA LEU A 29 17.65 32.54 6.81
C LEU A 29 17.84 31.03 7.07
N PHE A 30 17.57 30.53 8.28
CA PHE A 30 17.03 29.18 8.40
C PHE A 30 15.51 29.23 8.21
N PHE A 31 15.06 29.08 6.96
CA PHE A 31 13.67 28.70 6.70
C PHE A 31 13.46 27.34 7.34
N SER A 32 12.89 27.34 8.54
CA SER A 32 12.33 26.14 9.15
C SER A 32 11.17 25.71 8.28
N SER A 33 11.44 24.85 7.30
CA SER A 33 10.41 24.11 6.61
C SER A 33 9.86 23.12 7.61
N CYS A 34 8.78 23.52 8.30
CA CYS A 34 7.92 22.56 8.94
C CYS A 34 7.29 21.75 7.79
N THR A 35 7.75 20.52 7.59
CA THR A 35 7.01 19.56 6.77
C THR A 35 5.71 19.33 7.52
N GLN A 36 4.61 19.97 7.09
CA GLN A 36 3.29 19.49 7.46
C GLN A 36 3.28 18.01 7.08
N SER A 37 2.99 17.12 8.03
CA SER A 37 2.69 15.75 7.64
C SER A 37 1.51 15.87 6.69
N GLU A 38 1.72 15.55 5.41
CA GLU A 38 0.61 15.56 4.47
C GLU A 38 -0.51 14.71 5.07
N PRO A 39 -1.75 15.24 5.10
CA PRO A 39 -2.88 14.45 5.58
C PRO A 39 -2.86 13.13 4.81
N ALA A 40 -3.12 12.02 5.53
CA ALA A 40 -3.18 10.72 4.89
C ALA A 40 -4.02 10.83 3.61
N PRO A 41 -3.52 10.33 2.46
CA PRO A 41 -4.19 10.52 1.19
C PRO A 41 -5.65 10.11 1.33
N ASP A 42 -6.54 10.93 0.77
CA ASP A 42 -7.98 10.65 0.81
C ASP A 42 -8.21 9.23 0.30
N LEU A 43 -8.82 8.42 1.16
CA LEU A 43 -9.11 7.01 0.94
C LEU A 43 -9.96 6.78 -0.33
N PHE A 44 -10.53 7.86 -0.88
CA PHE A 44 -11.34 7.90 -2.10
C PHE A 44 -10.75 8.77 -3.22
N SER A 45 -9.43 8.99 -3.23
CA SER A 45 -8.75 9.46 -4.45
C SER A 45 -9.10 8.57 -5.65
N LEU A 46 -9.11 9.14 -6.86
CA LEU A 46 -9.66 8.50 -8.06
C LEU A 46 -9.11 7.05 -8.22
N PRO A 47 -9.99 6.04 -8.37
CA PRO A 47 -9.54 4.66 -8.45
C PRO A 47 -8.71 4.44 -9.71
N THR A 48 -7.51 3.88 -9.54
CA THR A 48 -6.71 3.38 -10.68
C THR A 48 -7.32 2.07 -11.18
N ILE A 49 -7.57 1.98 -12.49
CA ILE A 49 -8.18 0.80 -13.11
C ILE A 49 -7.09 -0.08 -13.72
N TYR A 50 -6.97 -1.31 -13.21
CA TYR A 50 -6.12 -2.36 -13.77
C TYR A 50 -6.95 -3.32 -14.61
N LYS A 51 -6.58 -3.49 -15.88
CA LYS A 51 -7.30 -4.38 -16.81
C LYS A 51 -6.89 -5.83 -16.58
N VAL A 52 -7.89 -6.71 -16.51
CA VAL A 52 -7.74 -8.17 -16.43
C VAL A 52 -8.49 -8.85 -17.57
N GLY A 53 -8.60 -10.19 -17.52
CA GLY A 53 -9.41 -10.97 -18.44
C GLY A 53 -10.92 -10.77 -18.27
N LYS A 54 -11.70 -11.60 -18.95
CA LYS A 54 -13.18 -11.55 -18.92
C LYS A 54 -13.73 -12.33 -17.72
N LYS A 55 -14.84 -11.83 -17.17
CA LYS A 55 -15.56 -12.41 -16.01
C LYS A 55 -14.57 -12.76 -14.88
N PRO A 56 -13.93 -11.75 -14.27
CA PRO A 56 -13.09 -11.98 -13.09
C PRO A 56 -13.96 -12.52 -11.96
N ASP A 57 -13.50 -13.56 -11.27
CA ASP A 57 -14.32 -14.30 -10.29
C ASP A 57 -13.73 -14.23 -8.87
N GLU A 58 -12.42 -14.46 -8.72
CA GLU A 58 -11.71 -14.35 -7.43
C GLU A 58 -10.46 -13.45 -7.56
N LEU A 59 -10.14 -12.73 -6.49
CA LEU A 59 -8.92 -11.95 -6.32
C LEU A 59 -8.27 -12.27 -4.98
N ARG A 60 -6.94 -12.39 -4.96
CA ARG A 60 -6.15 -12.50 -3.73
C ARG A 60 -4.93 -11.60 -3.75
N ALA A 61 -4.60 -11.07 -2.58
CA ALA A 61 -3.41 -10.27 -2.35
C ALA A 61 -2.46 -11.00 -1.39
N ARG A 62 -1.19 -11.15 -1.78
CA ARG A 62 -0.11 -11.74 -0.99
C ARG A 62 1.22 -11.30 -1.59
N ASP A 63 2.24 -11.12 -0.77
CA ASP A 63 3.62 -11.00 -1.24
C ASP A 63 4.06 -12.36 -1.81
N MET A 64 4.06 -12.49 -3.14
CA MET A 64 4.34 -13.74 -3.85
C MET A 64 5.80 -13.83 -4.31
N ASN A 65 6.48 -12.70 -4.46
CA ASN A 65 7.89 -12.62 -4.86
C ASN A 65 8.86 -12.35 -3.68
N LEU A 66 8.34 -12.20 -2.46
CA LEU A 66 9.07 -11.96 -1.21
C LEU A 66 9.83 -10.62 -1.18
N ASP A 67 9.31 -9.59 -1.86
CA ASP A 67 9.91 -8.26 -1.90
C ASP A 67 9.39 -7.32 -0.79
N GLY A 68 8.43 -7.76 0.01
CA GLY A 68 7.81 -7.00 1.09
C GLY A 68 6.57 -6.21 0.67
N PHE A 69 6.15 -6.27 -0.59
CA PHE A 69 4.95 -5.61 -1.12
C PHE A 69 3.90 -6.64 -1.54
N PRO A 70 2.63 -6.51 -1.11
CA PRO A 70 1.59 -7.44 -1.52
C PRO A 70 1.29 -7.36 -3.03
N ASP A 71 1.55 -8.45 -3.74
CA ASP A 71 1.14 -8.67 -5.13
C ASP A 71 -0.35 -9.01 -5.22
N ILE A 72 -0.91 -9.00 -6.44
CA ILE A 72 -2.30 -9.38 -6.71
C ILE A 72 -2.36 -10.50 -7.76
N LEU A 73 -3.21 -11.50 -7.50
CA LEU A 73 -3.59 -12.52 -8.48
C LEU A 73 -5.11 -12.50 -8.66
N VAL A 74 -5.57 -12.59 -9.91
CA VAL A 74 -6.99 -12.55 -10.28
C VAL A 74 -7.33 -13.73 -11.18
N SER A 75 -8.40 -14.47 -10.89
CA SER A 75 -8.95 -15.47 -11.79
C SER A 75 -9.94 -14.85 -12.78
N ASN A 76 -9.80 -15.19 -14.06
CA ASN A 76 -10.64 -14.68 -15.14
C ASN A 76 -11.42 -15.84 -15.77
N ALA A 77 -12.56 -16.18 -15.16
CA ALA A 77 -13.36 -17.34 -15.56
C ALA A 77 -13.80 -17.30 -17.03
N GLY A 78 -14.09 -16.12 -17.57
CA GLY A 78 -14.54 -15.97 -18.97
C GLY A 78 -13.39 -15.93 -19.99
N SER A 79 -12.14 -15.89 -19.53
CA SER A 79 -10.94 -15.88 -20.37
C SER A 79 -10.11 -17.15 -20.23
N ASP A 80 -10.43 -18.03 -19.29
CA ASP A 80 -9.63 -19.21 -18.95
C ASP A 80 -8.18 -18.84 -18.56
N THR A 81 -7.99 -17.71 -17.85
CA THR A 81 -6.67 -17.20 -17.45
C THR A 81 -6.61 -16.72 -16.00
N LEU A 82 -5.40 -16.62 -15.44
CA LEU A 82 -5.09 -15.79 -14.27
C LEU A 82 -4.32 -14.53 -14.72
N SER A 83 -4.53 -13.42 -14.02
CA SER A 83 -3.73 -12.19 -14.15
C SER A 83 -2.95 -11.95 -12.86
N TYR A 84 -1.62 -11.97 -12.96
CA TYR A 84 -0.69 -11.68 -11.87
C TYR A 84 -0.15 -10.25 -11.99
N PHE A 85 -0.28 -9.46 -10.94
CA PHE A 85 0.19 -8.09 -10.83
C PHE A 85 1.27 -8.01 -9.76
N GLU A 86 2.49 -7.74 -10.19
CA GLU A 86 3.60 -7.47 -9.29
C GLU A 86 3.50 -6.04 -8.75
N ALA A 87 3.62 -5.90 -7.43
CA ALA A 87 3.62 -4.60 -6.77
C ALA A 87 4.92 -3.82 -7.05
N ILE A 88 4.82 -2.50 -7.11
CA ILE A 88 5.99 -1.60 -7.23
C ILE A 88 6.44 -1.08 -5.86
N GLY A 89 5.53 -1.08 -4.87
CA GLY A 89 5.76 -0.61 -3.51
C GLY A 89 5.35 0.83 -3.23
N ASP A 90 4.86 1.54 -4.25
CA ASP A 90 4.28 2.90 -4.15
C ASP A 90 2.75 2.89 -4.18
N GLY A 91 2.12 1.72 -4.05
CA GLY A 91 0.67 1.52 -4.18
C GLY A 91 0.21 1.27 -5.62
N THR A 92 1.13 1.18 -6.58
CA THR A 92 0.84 0.81 -7.97
C THR A 92 1.39 -0.57 -8.34
N PHE A 93 0.93 -1.09 -9.48
CA PHE A 93 1.30 -2.41 -10.00
C PHE A 93 1.89 -2.31 -11.41
N LYS A 94 2.79 -3.24 -11.74
CA LYS A 94 3.33 -3.39 -13.11
C LYS A 94 2.25 -3.92 -14.07
N THR A 95 2.58 -3.94 -15.37
CA THR A 95 1.77 -4.63 -16.38
C THR A 95 1.57 -6.09 -15.98
N PRO A 96 0.34 -6.64 -16.03
CA PRO A 96 0.08 -7.98 -15.54
C PRO A 96 0.74 -9.05 -16.40
N PHE A 97 1.26 -10.08 -15.76
CA PHE A 97 1.57 -11.35 -16.39
C PHE A 97 0.29 -12.20 -16.48
N THR A 98 -0.02 -12.72 -17.67
CA THR A 98 -1.23 -13.53 -17.89
C THR A 98 -0.85 -14.99 -18.04
N MET A 99 -1.47 -15.85 -17.25
CA MET A 99 -1.26 -17.30 -17.24
C MET A 99 -2.49 -18.00 -17.76
N ASN A 100 -2.31 -18.95 -18.67
CA ASN A 100 -3.41 -19.83 -19.11
C ASN A 100 -3.76 -20.82 -18.01
N THR A 101 -5.03 -21.18 -17.93
CA THR A 101 -5.55 -22.16 -16.96
C THR A 101 -6.41 -23.23 -17.66
N GLY A 102 -7.07 -24.07 -16.87
CA GLY A 102 -8.21 -24.84 -17.33
C GLY A 102 -9.42 -23.95 -17.63
N ARG A 103 -10.55 -24.59 -17.93
CA ARG A 103 -11.80 -23.85 -18.20
C ARG A 103 -12.39 -23.27 -16.94
N GLU A 104 -12.86 -22.03 -17.04
CA GLU A 104 -13.59 -21.31 -16.00
C GLU A 104 -12.93 -21.40 -14.62
N PRO A 105 -11.72 -20.85 -14.43
CA PRO A 105 -11.09 -20.80 -13.11
C PRO A 105 -11.96 -19.97 -12.14
N LEU A 106 -12.63 -20.66 -11.21
CA LEU A 106 -13.51 -20.01 -10.21
C LEU A 106 -12.77 -19.70 -8.91
N ALA A 107 -11.88 -20.61 -8.48
CA ALA A 107 -11.21 -20.49 -7.21
C ALA A 107 -9.72 -20.87 -7.25
N PHE A 108 -8.92 -20.25 -6.39
CA PHE A 108 -7.50 -20.58 -6.20
C PHE A 108 -7.04 -20.24 -4.78
N GLU A 109 -5.91 -20.83 -4.36
CA GLU A 109 -5.24 -20.57 -3.08
C GLU A 109 -3.79 -20.18 -3.35
N ILE A 110 -3.22 -19.31 -2.52
CA ILE A 110 -1.82 -18.88 -2.66
C ILE A 110 -1.07 -19.29 -1.40
N GLY A 111 -0.05 -20.09 -1.57
CA GLY A 111 0.79 -20.55 -0.49
C GLY A 111 2.13 -21.03 -1.01
N ASP A 112 3.09 -21.04 -0.10
CA ASP A 112 4.25 -21.91 -0.28
C ASP A 112 3.80 -23.34 0.06
N PHE A 113 3.76 -24.20 -0.95
CA PHE A 113 3.29 -25.58 -0.82
C PHE A 113 4.43 -26.59 -0.77
N ASN A 114 5.67 -26.15 -1.01
CA ASN A 114 6.84 -27.00 -1.19
C ASN A 114 7.99 -26.66 -0.23
N GLY A 115 7.98 -25.50 0.42
CA GLY A 115 8.92 -25.10 1.46
C GLY A 115 10.28 -24.65 0.95
N ASP A 116 10.38 -24.11 -0.26
CA ASP A 116 11.64 -23.70 -0.89
C ASP A 116 12.06 -22.23 -0.65
#